data_AF-A0A6L5K1W0-F1
#
_entry.id   AF-A0A6L5K1W0-F1
#
_cell.length_a   1.000
_cell.length_b   1.000
_cell.length_c   1.000
_cell.angle_alpha   90.00
_cell.angle_beta   90.00
_cell.angle_gamma   90.00
#
_symmetry.space_group_name_H-M   'P 1'
#
loop_
_entity.id
_entity.type
_entity.pdbx_description
1 polymer ?
#
loop_
_entity_poly.entity_id
_entity_poly.type
_entity_poly.pdbx_seq_one_letter_code
_entity_poly.pdbx_strand_id
1 'polypeptide(L)' 'MKITEIFPSVQGEGLRQGEPTIFIRLSGCNLKCDFCDTQYAWKGGKEYSTDQILEEVKKIYRNFPSRWICLTGGEPGICL' A
#
# COMPACT_ATOMS: atom_id res chain seq x y z
N MET A 1 -0.34 12.18 -4.05
CA MET A 1 0.48 11.00 -3.72
C MET A 1 0.21 9.95 -4.78
N LYS A 2 1.25 9.35 -5.37
CA LYS A 2 1.04 8.30 -6.37
C LYS A 2 0.84 6.96 -5.70
N ILE A 3 -0.28 6.33 -6.01
CA ILE A 3 -0.66 5.03 -5.48
C ILE A 3 -0.77 4.04 -6.63
N THR A 4 -0.14 2.89 -6.44
CA THR A 4 -0.26 1.73 -7.32
C THR A 4 -1.57 1.01 -7.05
N GLU A 5 -1.85 0.69 -5.78
CA GLU A 5 -3.05 -0.05 -5.37
C GLU A 5 -3.38 0.14 -3.88
N ILE A 6 -4.66 -0.01 -3.55
CA ILE A 6 -5.18 -0.07 -2.17
C ILE A 6 -6.05 -1.32 -2.08
N PHE A 7 -5.74 -2.24 -1.16
CA PHE A 7 -6.44 -3.53 -1.08
C PHE A 7 -6.45 -4.13 0.33
N PRO A 8 -7.50 -4.88 0.72
CA PRO A 8 -7.51 -5.66 1.95
C PRO A 8 -6.79 -7.00 1.75
N SER A 9 -6.03 -7.44 2.75
CA SER A 9 -5.47 -8.79 2.83
C SER A 9 -5.16 -9.17 4.29
N VAL A 10 -4.58 -10.35 4.47
CA VAL A 10 -3.96 -10.77 5.74
C VAL A 10 -2.47 -10.47 5.67
N GLN A 11 -1.90 -9.88 6.71
CA GLN A 11 -0.47 -9.60 6.76
C GLN A 11 0.32 -10.92 6.72
N GLY A 12 1.24 -11.02 5.76
CA GLY A 12 2.02 -12.24 5.52
C GLY A 12 3.33 -12.31 6.31
N GLU A 13 3.82 -11.15 6.78
CA GLU A 13 5.18 -11.02 7.30
C GLU A 13 5.26 -10.16 8.58
N GLY A 14 6.36 -10.36 9.32
CA GLY A 14 6.68 -9.57 10.52
C GLY A 14 5.80 -9.87 11.73
N LEU A 15 5.78 -8.93 12.67
CA LEU A 15 5.15 -9.13 13.98
C LEU A 15 3.62 -9.28 13.95
N ARG A 16 2.98 -8.89 12.84
CA ARG A 16 1.52 -8.89 12.66
C ARG A 16 1.05 -9.95 11.67
N GLN A 17 1.90 -10.94 11.37
CA GLN A 17 1.53 -12.01 10.46
C GLN A 17 0.22 -12.69 10.92
N GLY A 18 -0.72 -12.87 10.00
CA GLY A 18 -2.04 -13.42 10.27
C GLY A 18 -3.12 -12.38 10.61
N GLU A 19 -2.77 -11.10 10.79
CA GLU A 19 -3.76 -10.06 11.10
C GLU A 19 -4.39 -9.44 9.83
N PRO A 20 -5.72 -9.24 9.79
CA PRO A 20 -6.39 -8.45 8.75
C PRO A 20 -5.82 -7.04 8.64
N THR A 21 -5.38 -6.66 7.45
CA THR A 21 -4.67 -5.40 7.18
C THR A 21 -5.08 -4.82 5.83
N ILE A 22 -5.29 -3.50 5.77
CA ILE A 22 -5.47 -2.79 4.50
C ILE A 22 -4.10 -2.28 4.04
N PHE A 23 -3.70 -2.63 2.83
CA PHE A 23 -2.44 -2.22 2.25
C PHE A 23 -2.63 -1.00 1.36
N ILE A 24 -1.73 -0.04 1.47
CA ILE A 24 -1.62 1.09 0.55
C ILE A 24 -0.23 0.99 -0.08
N ARG A 25 -0.19 0.56 -1.34
CA ARG A 25 1.04 0.43 -2.13
C ARG A 25 1.25 1.73 -2.92
N LEU A 26 2.21 2.53 -2.49
CA LEU A 26 2.68 3.72 -3.19
C LEU A 26 3.33 3.36 -4.54
N SER A 27 3.54 4.36 -5.39
CA SER A 27 4.29 4.20 -6.64
C SER A 27 5.60 4.97 -6.55
N GLY A 28 6.66 4.38 -7.12
CA GLY A 28 7.98 4.97 -7.19
C GLY A 28 8.95 4.37 -6.18
N CYS A 29 10.10 3.92 -6.67
CA CYS A 29 11.20 3.41 -5.86
C CYS A 29 12.53 3.91 -6.44
N ASN A 30 13.40 4.49 -5.61
CA ASN A 30 14.76 4.89 -6.00
C ASN A 30 15.75 3.71 -5.97
N LEU A 31 15.46 2.71 -5.15
CA LEU A 31 16.24 1.49 -5.01
C LEU A 31 15.79 0.52 -6.10
N LYS A 32 16.44 0.61 -7.27
CA LYS A 32 16.21 -0.29 -8.42
C LYS A 32 16.85 -1.67 -8.13
N CYS A 33 16.35 -2.36 -7.10
CA CYS A 33 16.92 -3.62 -6.63
C CYS A 33 16.69 -4.75 -7.64
N ASP A 34 17.73 -5.51 -7.98
CA ASP A 34 17.66 -6.61 -8.95
C ASP A 34 16.77 -7.78 -8.48
N PHE A 35 16.58 -7.92 -7.15
CA PHE A 35 15.78 -8.97 -6.54
C PHE A 35 14.34 -8.52 -6.18
N CYS A 36 13.91 -7.35 -6.64
CA CYS A 36 12.56 -6.85 -6.34
C CYS A 36 11.52 -7.70 -7.08
N ASP A 37 10.58 -8.27 -6.33
CA ASP A 37 9.42 -8.99 -6.82
C ASP A 37 8.29 -8.05 -7.30
N THR A 38 8.32 -6.79 -6.87
CA THR A 38 7.29 -5.77 -7.12
C THR A 38 7.78 -4.66 -8.06
N GLN A 39 8.54 -5.01 -9.10
CA GLN A 39 9.10 -4.02 -10.06
C GLN A 39 8.02 -3.21 -10.79
N TYR A 40 6.80 -3.74 -10.88
CA TYR A 40 5.66 -3.03 -11.47
C TYR A 40 5.26 -1.77 -10.69
N ALA A 41 5.55 -1.70 -9.39
CA ALA A 41 5.28 -0.51 -8.56
C ALA A 41 6.34 0.59 -8.72
N TRP A 42 7.38 0.39 -9.55
CA TRP A 42 8.43 1.38 -9.78
C TRP A 42 8.01 2.54 -10.70
N LYS A 43 7.02 2.32 -11.57
CA LYS A 43 6.55 3.30 -12.55
C LYS A 43 5.02 3.24 -12.67
N GLY A 44 4.40 4.39 -12.88
CA GLY A 44 2.94 4.50 -13.02
C GLY A 44 2.27 4.89 -11.70
N GLY A 45 1.12 4.29 -11.42
CA GLY A 45 0.25 4.69 -10.33
C GLY A 45 -0.60 5.91 -10.67
N LYS A 46 -1.66 6.12 -9.89
CA LYS A 46 -2.60 7.22 -10.04
C LYS A 46 -2.36 8.24 -8.92
N GLU A 47 -2.52 9.52 -9.23
CA GLU A 47 -2.49 10.55 -8.19
C GLU A 47 -3.75 10.47 -7.32
N TYR A 48 -3.53 10.41 -6.02
CA TYR A 48 -4.55 10.48 -4.99
C TYR A 48 -4.27 11.65 -4.05
N SER A 49 -5.34 12.36 -3.66
CA SER A 49 -5.33 13.21 -2.46
C SER A 49 -5.49 12.36 -1.20
N THR A 50 -5.13 12.91 -0.05
CA THR A 50 -5.33 12.25 1.25
C THR A 50 -6.80 11.89 1.48
N ASP A 51 -7.73 12.76 1.09
CA ASP A 51 -9.17 12.51 1.22
C ASP A 51 -9.62 11.31 0.37
N GLN A 52 -9.16 11.23 -0.88
CA GLN A 52 -9.48 10.11 -1.76
C GLN A 52 -8.98 8.77 -1.19
N ILE A 53 -7.79 8.76 -0.58
CA ILE A 53 -7.25 7.55 0.07
C ILE A 53 -8.14 7.15 1.23
N LEU A 54 -8.50 8.10 2.09
CA LEU A 54 -9.35 7.86 3.25
C LEU A 54 -10.73 7.34 2.83
N GLU A 55 -11.29 7.84 1.73
CA GLU A 55 -12.55 7.34 1.18
C GLU A 55 -12.44 5.88 0.71
N GLU A 56 -11.39 5.52 -0.03
CA GLU A 56 -11.17 4.14 -0.49
C GLU A 56 -10.95 3.18 0.69
N VAL A 57 -10.13 3.59 1.67
CA VAL A 57 -9.92 2.81 2.90
C VAL A 57 -11.23 2.61 3.67
N LYS A 58 -12.06 3.65 3.80
CA LYS A 58 -13.37 3.54 4.45
C LYS A 58 -14.31 2.58 3.71
N LYS A 59 -14.31 2.60 2.38
CA LYS A 59 -15.11 1.68 1.55
C LYS A 59 -14.69 0.22 1.80
N ILE A 60 -13.38 -0.05 1.81
CA ILE A 60 -12.83 -1.38 2.08
C ILE A 60 -13.16 -1.81 3.51
N TYR A 61 -12.91 -0.94 4.49
CA TYR A 61 -13.09 -1.23 5.92
C TYR A 61 -14.53 -1.67 6.26
N ARG A 62 -15.55 -1.14 5.57
CA ARG A 62 -16.95 -1.54 5.77
C ARG A 62 -17.20 -3.03 5.50
N ASN A 63 -16.47 -3.63 4.56
CA ASN A 63 -16.60 -5.04 4.20
C ASN A 63 -15.47 -5.90 4.79
N PHE A 64 -14.36 -5.27 5.20
CA PHE A 64 -13.19 -5.93 5.75
C PHE A 64 -12.66 -5.13 6.95
N PRO A 65 -13.21 -5.35 8.16
CA PRO A 65 -12.77 -4.64 9.35
C PRO A 65 -11.31 -5.01 9.69
N SER A 66 -10.39 -4.09 9.42
CA SER A 66 -8.98 -4.23 9.79
C SER A 66 -8.62 -3.24 10.89
N ARG A 67 -7.79 -3.66 11.85
CA ARG A 67 -7.24 -2.73 12.85
C ARG A 67 -6.01 -2.00 12.33
N TRP A 68 -5.48 -2.44 11.19
CA TRP A 68 -4.20 -2.02 10.67
C TRP A 68 -4.30 -1.55 9.23
N ILE A 69 -3.50 -0.53 8.94
CA ILE A 69 -3.16 -0.07 7.61
C ILE A 69 -1.64 -0.22 7.48
N CYS A 70 -1.19 -0.90 6.42
CA CYS A 70 0.22 -1.03 6.08
C CYS A 70 0.52 -0.13 4.88
N LEU A 71 1.33 0.90 5.10
CA LEU A 71 1.92 1.69 4.03
C LEU A 71 3.14 0.92 3.51
N THR A 72 3.17 0.64 2.21
CA THR A 72 4.21 -0.18 1.60
C THR A 72 4.65 0.39 0.25
N GLY A 73 5.47 -0.42 -0.45
CA GLY A 73 6.15 -0.22 -1.73
C GLY A 73 5.48 0.73 -2.73
N GLY A 74 6.18 1.35 -3.69
CA GLY A 74 7.65 1.49 -3.74
C GLY A 74 8.18 2.20 -2.50
N GLU A 75 9.47 2.57 -2.42
CA GLU A 75 10.07 3.08 -1.17
C GLU A 75 9.20 4.16 -0.48
N PRO A 76 8.51 3.82 0.63
CA PRO A 76 7.49 4.71 1.18
C PRO A 76 8.09 5.99 1.74
N GLY A 77 9.35 5.97 2.16
CA GLY A 77 10.10 7.14 2.63
C GLY A 77 10.40 8.20 1.56
N ILE A 78 10.05 7.95 0.29
CA ILE A 78 10.18 8.94 -0.79
C ILE A 78 8.89 9.73 -1.02
N CYS A 79 7.74 9.15 -0.71
CA CYS A 79 6.44 9.74 -0.98
C CYS A 79 5.72 10.25 0.29
N LEU A 80 6.21 9.90 1.48
CA LEU A 80 5.79 10.44 2.78
C LEU A 80 6.59 11.68 3.16
#